data_AF-A0A368JTF4-F1
#
_entry.id   AF-A0A368JTF4-F1
#
_cell.length_a   1.000
_cell.length_b   1.000
_cell.length_c   1.000
_cell.angle_alpha   90.00
_cell.angle_beta   90.00
_cell.angle_gamma   90.00
#
_symmetry.space_group_name_H-M   'P 1'
#
loop_
_entity.id
_entity.type
_entity.pdbx_description
1 polymer ?
#
loop_
_entity_poly.entity_id
_entity_poly.type
_entity_poly.pdbx_seq_one_letter_code
_entity_poly.pdbx_strand_id
1 'polypeptide(L)'
;MALTNEQLTAIDRHLRKENWLLNEDLIDELTDHYANGIEEQLTTGVPFELAMSDIHKGFGGRKGLLKMEEDYHANQAKGHIRLLRSILISYFKMPRLGITVLSSLVLYGLNVMFPLSLKSDYVGFALATVALITYFFAFRRLMSWHKSGFGRNEQVNLVLQGFNALFLSFFYLRLFLPDKILLNLHPAVTTLICIVFFLYEVSTLELLMQYKSKRLKSVQS
;
A
#
# COMPACT_ATOMS: atom_id res chain seq x y z
N MET A 1 -9.12 -35.61 16.66
CA MET A 1 -10.48 -35.42 17.21
C MET A 1 -10.82 -33.97 16.93
N ALA A 2 -11.92 -33.68 16.24
CA ALA A 2 -12.21 -32.30 15.83
C ALA A 2 -12.48 -31.40 17.05
N LEU A 3 -11.92 -30.19 17.04
CA LEU A 3 -12.15 -29.20 18.10
C LEU A 3 -13.62 -28.74 18.15
N THR A 4 -14.10 -28.44 19.35
CA THR A 4 -15.42 -27.82 19.52
C THR A 4 -15.36 -26.32 19.23
N ASN A 5 -16.52 -25.72 18.90
CA ASN A 5 -16.63 -24.28 18.69
C ASN A 5 -16.20 -23.46 19.92
N GLU A 6 -16.41 -24.00 21.14
CA GLU A 6 -15.96 -23.36 22.38
C GLU A 6 -14.43 -23.35 22.49
N GLN A 7 -13.78 -24.44 22.08
CA GLN A 7 -12.31 -24.54 22.06
C GLN A 7 -11.69 -23.60 21.03
N LEU A 8 -12.28 -23.51 19.83
CA LEU A 8 -11.85 -22.55 18.81
C LEU A 8 -12.01 -21.10 19.29
N THR A 9 -13.13 -20.79 19.95
CA THR A 9 -13.36 -19.47 20.56
C THR A 9 -12.37 -19.18 21.68
N ALA A 10 -11.95 -20.20 22.44
CA ALA A 10 -10.94 -20.06 23.47
C ALA A 10 -9.55 -19.76 22.89
N ILE A 11 -9.17 -20.41 21.78
CA ILE A 11 -7.93 -20.12 21.04
C ILE A 11 -7.94 -18.68 20.52
N ASP A 12 -9.02 -18.26 19.85
CA ASP A 12 -9.16 -16.90 19.33
C ASP A 12 -9.04 -15.84 20.44
N ARG A 13 -9.75 -16.08 21.57
CA ARG A 13 -9.66 -15.23 22.75
C ARG A 13 -8.23 -15.17 23.31
N HIS A 14 -7.53 -16.30 23.37
CA HIS A 14 -6.16 -16.38 23.86
C HIS A 14 -5.21 -15.55 22.97
N LEU A 15 -5.32 -15.66 21.65
CA LEU A 15 -4.48 -14.91 20.71
C LEU A 15 -4.78 -13.40 20.76
N ARG A 16 -6.05 -13.00 20.74
CA ARG A 16 -6.47 -11.60 20.67
C ARG A 16 -6.46 -10.87 22.01
N LYS A 17 -7.10 -11.43 23.04
CA LYS A 17 -7.35 -10.72 24.31
C LYS A 17 -6.24 -10.90 25.32
N GLU A 18 -5.61 -12.07 25.36
CA GLU A 18 -4.58 -12.38 26.36
C GLU A 18 -3.20 -12.02 25.84
N ASN A 19 -2.93 -12.25 24.56
CA ASN A 19 -1.63 -11.96 23.94
C ASN A 19 -1.57 -10.63 23.16
N TRP A 20 -2.72 -10.01 22.88
CA TRP A 20 -2.84 -8.71 22.18
C TRP A 20 -2.27 -8.70 20.76
N LEU A 21 -2.42 -9.80 20.04
CA LEU A 21 -2.15 -9.81 18.61
C LEU A 21 -3.20 -8.98 17.88
N LEU A 22 -2.76 -8.20 16.90
CA LEU A 22 -3.60 -7.27 16.12
C LEU A 22 -3.69 -7.68 14.65
N ASN A 23 -2.70 -8.44 14.16
CA ASN A 23 -2.65 -8.85 12.77
C ASN A 23 -3.58 -10.04 12.49
N GLU A 24 -4.69 -9.79 11.80
CA GLU A 24 -5.71 -10.80 11.45
C GLU A 24 -5.14 -11.97 10.65
N ASP A 25 -4.35 -11.71 9.61
CA ASP A 25 -3.79 -12.77 8.74
C ASP A 25 -2.88 -13.72 9.55
N LEU A 26 -2.12 -13.16 10.50
CA LEU A 26 -1.28 -13.95 11.41
C LEU A 26 -2.11 -14.67 12.47
N ILE A 27 -3.18 -14.05 12.99
CA ILE A 27 -4.08 -14.70 13.95
C ILE A 27 -4.75 -15.90 13.30
N ASP A 28 -5.20 -15.80 12.05
CA ASP A 28 -5.80 -16.91 11.31
C ASP A 28 -4.79 -18.05 11.13
N GLU A 29 -3.56 -17.75 10.68
CA GLU A 29 -2.47 -18.73 10.53
C GLU A 29 -2.11 -19.40 11.86
N LEU A 30 -1.98 -18.62 12.94
CA LEU A 30 -1.72 -19.15 14.28
C LEU A 30 -2.89 -19.97 14.80
N THR A 31 -4.14 -19.58 14.52
CA THR A 31 -5.32 -20.34 14.93
C THR A 31 -5.31 -21.72 14.29
N ASP A 32 -4.98 -21.83 13.01
CA ASP A 32 -4.83 -23.12 12.33
C ASP A 32 -3.71 -23.96 12.94
N HIS A 33 -2.57 -23.35 13.25
CA HIS A 33 -1.46 -24.06 13.89
C HIS A 33 -1.79 -24.51 15.32
N TYR A 34 -2.46 -23.68 16.12
CA TYR A 34 -2.94 -24.04 17.45
C TYR A 34 -3.99 -25.16 17.36
N ALA A 35 -4.92 -25.06 16.43
CA ALA A 35 -5.97 -26.06 16.23
C ALA A 35 -5.35 -27.42 15.95
N ASN A 36 -4.48 -27.51 14.94
CA ASN A 36 -3.80 -28.76 14.57
C ASN A 36 -2.97 -29.33 15.73
N GLY A 37 -2.16 -28.49 16.40
CA GLY A 37 -1.32 -28.95 17.51
C GLY A 37 -2.11 -29.43 18.73
N ILE A 38 -3.23 -28.77 19.04
CA ILE A 38 -4.10 -29.19 20.14
C ILE A 38 -4.86 -30.47 19.78
N GLU A 39 -5.35 -30.60 18.53
CA GLU A 39 -6.01 -31.83 18.09
C GLU A 39 -5.12 -33.07 18.20
N GLU A 40 -3.84 -32.94 17.84
CA GLU A 40 -2.84 -33.98 18.01
C GLU A 40 -2.70 -34.38 19.49
N GLN A 41 -2.59 -33.41 20.40
CA GLN A 41 -2.46 -33.69 21.83
C GLN A 41 -3.74 -34.24 22.47
N LEU A 42 -4.91 -33.82 22.01
CA LEU A 42 -6.18 -34.39 22.46
C LEU A 42 -6.29 -35.87 22.08
N THR A 43 -5.73 -36.27 20.92
CA THR A 43 -5.75 -37.70 20.52
C THR A 43 -4.88 -38.59 21.41
N THR A 44 -3.89 -38.01 22.08
CA THR A 44 -3.04 -38.72 23.06
C THR A 44 -3.60 -38.66 24.49
N GLY A 45 -4.78 -38.05 24.67
CA GLY A 45 -5.46 -37.95 25.96
C GLY A 45 -5.01 -36.79 26.84
N VAL A 46 -4.24 -35.84 26.30
CA VAL A 46 -3.85 -34.62 27.03
C VAL A 46 -5.06 -33.69 27.14
N PRO A 47 -5.38 -33.13 28.33
CA PRO A 47 -6.46 -32.16 28.47
C PRO A 47 -6.20 -30.86 27.69
N PHE A 48 -7.27 -30.27 27.15
CA PHE A 48 -7.21 -29.06 26.31
C PHE A 48 -6.38 -27.91 26.89
N GLU A 49 -6.60 -27.55 28.17
CA GLU A 49 -5.88 -26.43 28.82
C GLU A 49 -4.37 -26.67 28.89
N LEU A 50 -3.97 -27.92 29.10
CA LEU A 50 -2.56 -28.31 29.20
C LEU A 50 -1.94 -28.31 27.80
N ALA A 51 -2.67 -28.84 26.81
CA ALA A 51 -2.26 -28.77 25.41
C ALA A 51 -2.11 -27.33 24.92
N MET A 52 -3.05 -26.44 25.24
CA MET A 52 -2.97 -25.03 24.86
C MET A 52 -1.78 -24.31 25.51
N SER A 53 -1.52 -24.58 26.80
CA SER A 53 -0.35 -24.04 27.51
C SER A 53 0.97 -24.53 26.91
N ASP A 54 1.04 -25.80 26.53
CA ASP A 54 2.25 -26.39 25.97
C ASP A 54 2.51 -25.91 24.53
N ILE A 55 1.47 -25.83 23.69
CA ILE A 55 1.58 -25.19 22.36
C ILE A 55 2.01 -23.72 22.51
N HIS A 56 1.40 -22.97 23.44
CA HIS A 56 1.77 -21.58 23.72
C HIS A 56 3.25 -21.43 24.09
N LYS A 57 3.76 -22.30 24.96
CA LYS A 57 5.21 -22.33 25.29
C LYS A 57 6.06 -22.73 24.09
N GLY A 58 5.59 -23.63 23.23
CA GLY A 58 6.24 -24.00 21.98
C GLY A 58 6.49 -22.81 21.05
N PHE A 59 5.56 -21.85 21.02
CA PHE A 59 5.73 -20.58 20.32
C PHE A 59 6.62 -19.56 21.04
N GLY A 60 7.24 -19.91 22.18
CA GLY A 60 8.03 -19.00 23.01
C GLY A 60 7.17 -18.14 23.96
N GLY A 61 5.93 -18.56 24.21
CA GLY A 61 4.95 -17.85 25.01
C GLY A 61 4.59 -16.49 24.41
N ARG A 62 4.08 -15.58 25.26
CA ARG A 62 3.68 -14.23 24.83
C ARG A 62 4.78 -13.46 24.09
N LYS A 63 6.03 -13.53 24.59
CA LYS A 63 7.16 -12.83 23.96
C LYS A 63 7.46 -13.38 22.57
N GLY A 64 7.35 -14.69 22.39
CA GLY A 64 7.55 -15.32 21.09
C GLY A 64 6.44 -14.95 20.10
N LEU A 65 5.18 -14.97 20.52
CA LEU A 65 4.05 -14.54 19.68
C LEU A 65 4.17 -13.07 19.23
N LEU A 66 4.50 -12.15 20.14
CA LEU A 66 4.70 -10.74 19.79
C LEU A 66 5.90 -10.56 18.84
N LYS A 67 6.98 -11.33 19.04
CA LYS A 67 8.12 -11.32 18.12
C LYS A 67 7.72 -11.86 16.74
N MET A 68 6.89 -12.89 16.66
CA MET A 68 6.37 -13.41 15.39
C MET A 68 5.52 -12.36 14.67
N GLU A 69 4.71 -11.59 15.40
CA GLU A 69 3.96 -10.46 14.83
C GLU A 69 4.87 -9.34 14.31
N GLU A 70 5.90 -8.98 15.08
CA GLU A 70 6.91 -8.00 14.63
C GLU A 70 7.64 -8.49 13.37
N ASP A 71 8.09 -9.75 13.37
CA ASP A 71 8.75 -10.37 12.22
C ASP A 71 7.82 -10.45 11.01
N TYR A 72 6.53 -10.74 11.22
CA TYR A 72 5.51 -10.74 10.18
C TYR A 72 5.37 -9.35 9.55
N HIS A 73 5.21 -8.31 10.36
CA HIS A 73 5.15 -6.92 9.87
C HIS A 73 6.43 -6.49 9.16
N ALA A 74 7.60 -6.84 9.70
CA ALA A 74 8.89 -6.53 9.08
C ALA A 74 9.03 -7.23 7.71
N ASN A 75 8.60 -8.49 7.62
CA ASN A 75 8.63 -9.25 6.36
C ASN A 75 7.61 -8.73 5.35
N GLN A 76 6.40 -8.37 5.80
CA GLN A 76 5.37 -7.76 4.97
C GLN A 76 5.84 -6.40 4.41
N ALA A 77 6.42 -5.54 5.26
CA ALA A 77 7.00 -4.27 4.85
C ALA A 77 8.14 -4.46 3.82
N LYS A 78 9.06 -5.41 4.06
CA LYS A 78 10.11 -5.77 3.09
C LYS A 78 9.51 -6.25 1.77
N GLY A 79 8.46 -7.05 1.82
CA GLY A 79 7.73 -7.53 0.65
C GLY A 79 7.14 -6.38 -0.16
N HIS A 80 6.48 -5.42 0.50
CA HIS A 80 5.93 -4.23 -0.13
C HIS A 80 7.00 -3.34 -0.76
N ILE A 81 8.14 -3.15 -0.09
CA ILE A 81 9.27 -2.37 -0.64
C ILE A 81 9.85 -3.05 -1.88
N ARG A 82 10.02 -4.39 -1.87
CA ARG A 82 10.50 -5.14 -3.04
C ARG A 82 9.52 -5.02 -4.21
N LEU A 83 8.22 -5.12 -3.94
CA LEU A 83 7.17 -4.97 -4.95
C LEU A 83 7.15 -3.54 -5.52
N LEU A 84 7.20 -2.53 -4.67
CA LEU A 84 7.28 -1.12 -5.08
C LEU A 84 8.50 -0.87 -5.96
N ARG A 85 9.67 -1.39 -5.56
CA ARG A 85 10.91 -1.28 -6.35
C ARG A 85 10.76 -1.97 -7.71
N SER A 86 10.12 -3.13 -7.76
CA SER A 86 9.86 -3.85 -9.02
C SER A 86 8.96 -3.04 -9.95
N ILE A 87 7.88 -2.44 -9.40
CA ILE A 87 6.97 -1.55 -10.13
C ILE A 87 7.73 -0.33 -10.65
N LEU A 88 8.52 0.35 -9.82
CA LEU A 88 9.33 1.50 -10.22
C LEU A 88 10.28 1.14 -11.38
N ILE A 89 11.01 0.03 -11.26
CA ILE A 89 11.92 -0.43 -12.31
C ILE A 89 11.16 -0.78 -13.59
N SER A 90 9.90 -1.23 -13.49
CA SER A 90 9.08 -1.56 -14.66
C SER A 90 8.82 -0.34 -15.57
N TYR A 91 8.76 0.88 -15.01
CA TYR A 91 8.58 2.12 -15.79
C TYR A 91 9.78 2.48 -16.66
N PHE A 92 10.95 1.90 -16.38
CA PHE A 92 12.16 2.04 -17.18
C PHE A 92 12.35 0.88 -18.19
N LYS A 93 11.38 -0.03 -18.29
CA LYS A 93 11.39 -1.16 -19.23
C LYS A 93 10.31 -0.99 -20.30
N MET A 94 10.51 -1.57 -21.47
CA MET A 94 9.47 -1.63 -22.50
C MET A 94 8.29 -2.50 -22.02
N PRO A 95 7.03 -2.16 -22.36
CA PRO A 95 6.58 -1.02 -23.18
C PRO A 95 6.37 0.29 -22.39
N ARG A 96 6.45 0.25 -21.05
CA ARG A 96 6.14 1.40 -20.16
C ARG A 96 7.13 2.56 -20.31
N LEU A 97 8.36 2.28 -20.76
CA LEU A 97 9.39 3.29 -21.04
C LEU A 97 8.87 4.39 -21.97
N GLY A 98 8.06 4.05 -22.97
CA GLY A 98 7.47 5.04 -23.89
C GLY A 98 6.60 6.07 -23.16
N ILE A 99 5.83 5.62 -22.16
CA ILE A 99 5.00 6.49 -21.33
C ILE A 99 5.89 7.39 -20.46
N THR A 100 6.92 6.82 -19.84
CA THR A 100 7.86 7.58 -19.01
C THR A 100 8.56 8.69 -19.81
N VAL A 101 9.04 8.36 -21.02
CA VAL A 101 9.69 9.34 -21.92
C VAL A 101 8.69 10.40 -22.38
N LEU A 102 7.49 10.01 -22.81
CA LEU A 102 6.45 10.95 -23.23
C LEU A 102 6.06 11.90 -22.10
N SER A 103 5.81 11.37 -20.90
CA SER A 103 5.52 12.18 -19.70
C SER A 103 6.67 13.12 -19.36
N SER A 104 7.92 12.67 -19.52
CA SER A 104 9.10 13.50 -19.29
C SER A 104 9.19 14.67 -20.27
N LEU A 105 8.92 14.42 -21.56
CA LEU A 105 8.90 15.45 -22.60
C LEU A 105 7.77 16.46 -22.37
N VAL A 106 6.57 16.00 -22.00
CA VAL A 106 5.43 16.87 -21.66
C VAL A 106 5.77 17.73 -20.45
N LEU A 107 6.30 17.15 -19.37
CA LEU A 107 6.70 17.89 -18.17
C LEU A 107 7.80 18.91 -18.47
N TYR A 108 8.79 18.54 -19.28
CA TYR A 108 9.84 19.46 -19.72
C TYR A 108 9.27 20.62 -20.53
N GLY A 109 8.43 20.33 -21.54
CA GLY A 109 7.79 21.35 -22.37
C GLY A 109 6.93 22.31 -21.55
N LEU A 110 6.13 21.78 -20.61
CA LEU A 110 5.35 22.59 -19.68
C LEU A 110 6.24 23.49 -18.82
N ASN A 111 7.34 22.95 -18.30
CA ASN A 111 8.27 23.71 -17.46
C ASN A 111 9.12 24.72 -18.26
N VAL A 112 9.34 24.52 -19.56
CA VAL A 112 10.00 25.53 -20.41
C VAL A 112 9.03 26.64 -20.82
N MET A 113 7.80 26.30 -21.21
CA MET A 113 6.79 27.28 -21.63
C MET A 113 6.21 28.07 -20.45
N PHE A 114 6.04 27.38 -19.33
CA PHE A 114 5.56 27.93 -18.08
C PHE A 114 6.60 27.59 -17.02
N PRO A 115 7.75 28.29 -17.01
CA PRO A 115 8.73 28.11 -15.95
C PRO A 115 8.00 28.12 -14.62
N LEU A 116 8.23 27.08 -13.81
CA LEU A 116 7.62 26.85 -12.50
C LEU A 116 7.76 28.05 -11.53
N SER A 117 8.47 29.10 -11.95
CA SER A 117 8.25 30.50 -11.61
C SER A 117 6.79 30.94 -11.78
N LEU A 118 5.91 30.40 -10.94
CA LEU A 118 4.58 30.93 -10.67
C LEU A 118 4.74 32.26 -9.93
N LYS A 119 5.25 33.31 -10.60
CA LYS A 119 5.37 34.66 -10.03
C LYS A 119 4.02 35.27 -9.65
N SER A 120 2.94 34.62 -10.06
CA SER A 120 1.56 34.98 -9.78
C SER A 120 0.96 33.90 -8.89
N ASP A 121 0.61 34.27 -7.65
CA ASP A 121 -0.08 33.41 -6.69
C ASP A 121 -1.33 32.73 -7.29
N TYR A 122 -1.95 33.37 -8.28
CA TYR A 122 -3.13 32.90 -8.98
C TYR A 122 -2.88 31.63 -9.81
N VAL A 123 -1.71 31.46 -10.42
CA VAL A 123 -1.43 30.27 -11.25
C VAL A 123 -1.17 29.06 -10.35
N GLY A 124 -0.52 29.26 -9.21
CA GLY A 124 -0.39 28.22 -8.19
C GLY A 124 -1.73 27.82 -7.58
N PHE A 125 -2.60 28.79 -7.33
CA PHE A 125 -3.97 28.54 -6.84
C PHE A 125 -4.82 27.81 -7.87
N ALA A 126 -4.71 28.16 -9.16
CA ALA A 126 -5.40 27.47 -10.25
C ALA A 126 -4.94 26.00 -10.36
N LEU A 127 -3.62 25.75 -10.34
CA LEU A 127 -3.09 24.39 -10.37
C LEU A 127 -3.49 23.57 -9.13
N ALA A 128 -3.48 24.18 -7.95
CA ALA A 128 -3.93 23.53 -6.72
C ALA A 128 -5.44 23.24 -6.74
N THR A 129 -6.24 24.13 -7.34
CA THR A 129 -7.68 23.93 -7.50
C THR A 129 -7.96 22.78 -8.48
N VAL A 130 -7.25 22.72 -9.60
CA VAL A 130 -7.35 21.59 -10.54
C VAL A 130 -6.91 20.29 -9.86
N ALA A 131 -5.80 20.32 -9.10
CA ALA A 131 -5.33 19.19 -8.32
C ALA A 131 -6.39 18.68 -7.34
N LEU A 132 -6.99 19.59 -6.56
CA LEU A 132 -8.06 19.27 -5.60
C LEU A 132 -9.31 18.70 -6.29
N ILE A 133 -9.69 19.25 -7.44
CA ILE A 133 -10.82 18.74 -8.23
C ILE A 133 -10.51 17.34 -8.76
N THR A 134 -9.32 17.10 -9.32
CA THR A 134 -8.90 15.78 -9.78
C THR A 134 -8.81 14.78 -8.63
N TYR A 135 -8.31 15.21 -7.47
CA TYR A 135 -8.25 14.41 -6.25
C TYR A 135 -9.66 14.05 -5.76
N PHE A 136 -10.57 15.02 -5.74
CA PHE A 136 -11.97 14.80 -5.36
C PHE A 136 -12.67 13.81 -6.29
N PHE A 137 -12.45 13.90 -7.60
CA PHE A 137 -13.00 12.94 -8.56
C PHE A 137 -12.36 11.55 -8.41
N ALA A 138 -11.05 11.46 -8.24
CA ALA A 138 -10.35 10.21 -7.97
C ALA A 138 -10.87 9.56 -6.68
N PHE A 139 -11.06 10.35 -5.62
CA PHE A 139 -11.58 9.92 -4.33
C PHE A 139 -13.05 9.52 -4.38
N ARG A 140 -13.95 10.32 -4.98
CA ARG A 140 -15.36 9.92 -5.18
C ARG A 140 -15.46 8.63 -5.98
N ARG A 141 -14.59 8.45 -6.98
CA ARG A 141 -14.57 7.24 -7.79
C ARG A 141 -14.04 6.05 -6.98
N LEU A 142 -13.00 6.24 -6.17
CA LEU A 142 -12.48 5.28 -5.18
C LEU A 142 -13.57 4.85 -4.16
N MET A 143 -14.44 5.77 -3.77
CA MET A 143 -15.58 5.50 -2.88
C MET A 143 -16.73 4.80 -3.63
N SER A 144 -17.04 5.21 -4.87
CA SER A 144 -18.02 4.50 -5.72
C SER A 144 -17.55 3.08 -6.08
N TRP A 145 -16.24 2.85 -6.02
CA TRP A 145 -15.54 1.57 -6.23
C TRP A 145 -15.96 0.49 -5.22
N HIS A 146 -16.45 0.86 -4.04
CA HIS A 146 -17.01 -0.10 -3.08
C HIS A 146 -18.34 -0.71 -3.59
N LYS A 147 -19.04 -0.03 -4.50
CA LYS A 147 -20.38 -0.45 -4.96
C LYS A 147 -20.39 -1.13 -6.33
N SER A 148 -19.45 -0.82 -7.23
CA SER A 148 -19.57 -1.21 -8.65
C SER A 148 -18.79 -2.46 -9.08
N GLY A 149 -18.01 -3.07 -8.18
CA GLY A 149 -17.14 -4.20 -8.55
C GLY A 149 -16.00 -3.78 -9.50
N PHE A 150 -14.92 -4.55 -9.47
CA PHE A 150 -13.72 -4.31 -10.28
C PHE A 150 -14.02 -4.56 -11.78
N GLY A 151 -13.46 -3.74 -12.68
CA GLY A 151 -13.24 -4.18 -14.08
C GLY A 151 -13.82 -3.34 -15.22
N ARG A 152 -14.70 -2.35 -14.99
CA ARG A 152 -15.35 -1.72 -16.16
C ARG A 152 -14.47 -0.72 -16.94
N ASN A 153 -13.35 -0.24 -16.38
CA ASN A 153 -12.41 0.61 -17.13
C ASN A 153 -11.07 0.85 -16.39
N GLU A 154 -10.18 -0.15 -16.39
CA GLU A 154 -8.84 -0.08 -15.76
C GLU A 154 -7.97 1.05 -16.34
N GLN A 155 -8.05 1.26 -17.65
CA GLN A 155 -7.31 2.32 -18.36
C GLN A 155 -7.72 3.73 -17.91
N VAL A 156 -9.02 3.98 -17.73
CA VAL A 156 -9.50 5.30 -17.29
C VAL A 156 -9.04 5.59 -15.86
N ASN A 157 -8.96 4.58 -15.01
CA ASN A 157 -8.45 4.75 -13.65
C ASN A 157 -6.94 5.07 -13.67
N LEU A 158 -6.14 4.37 -14.47
CA LEU A 158 -4.72 4.66 -14.66
C LEU A 158 -4.48 6.07 -15.21
N VAL A 159 -5.30 6.53 -16.16
CA VAL A 159 -5.20 7.88 -16.73
C VAL A 159 -5.54 8.94 -15.67
N LEU A 160 -6.69 8.81 -14.99
CA LEU A 160 -7.10 9.76 -13.94
C LEU A 160 -6.08 9.83 -12.80
N GLN A 161 -5.47 8.68 -12.50
CA GLN A 161 -4.43 8.52 -11.50
C GLN A 161 -3.10 9.16 -11.93
N GLY A 162 -2.70 9.00 -13.19
CA GLY A 162 -1.56 9.71 -13.76
C GLY A 162 -1.74 11.23 -13.67
N PHE A 163 -2.93 11.75 -13.98
CA PHE A 163 -3.23 13.17 -13.80
C PHE A 163 -3.09 13.60 -12.33
N ASN A 164 -3.67 12.86 -11.39
CA ASN A 164 -3.58 13.20 -9.97
C ASN A 164 -2.13 13.18 -9.45
N ALA A 165 -1.34 12.16 -9.82
CA ALA A 165 0.07 12.06 -9.47
C ALA A 165 0.91 13.21 -10.04
N LEU A 166 0.62 13.63 -11.27
CA LEU A 166 1.27 14.78 -11.91
C LEU A 166 0.95 16.09 -11.17
N PHE A 167 -0.29 16.28 -10.73
CA PHE A 167 -0.65 17.47 -9.95
C PHE A 167 -0.04 17.47 -8.53
N LEU A 168 -0.04 16.32 -7.85
CA LEU A 168 0.57 16.16 -6.52
C LEU A 168 2.09 16.37 -6.55
N SER A 169 2.78 15.90 -7.58
CA SER A 169 4.23 16.12 -7.70
C SER A 169 4.58 17.61 -7.79
N PHE A 170 3.80 18.41 -8.52
CA PHE A 170 3.94 19.87 -8.53
C PHE A 170 3.70 20.50 -7.15
N PHE A 171 2.69 20.03 -6.43
CA PHE A 171 2.40 20.50 -5.07
C PHE A 171 3.55 20.18 -4.10
N TYR A 172 4.03 18.94 -4.08
CA TYR A 172 5.13 18.51 -3.22
C TYR A 172 6.44 19.25 -3.52
N LEU A 173 6.75 19.50 -4.79
CA LEU A 173 7.90 20.30 -5.16
C LEU A 173 7.87 21.69 -4.53
N ARG A 174 6.73 22.37 -4.55
CA ARG A 174 6.58 23.68 -3.92
C ARG A 174 6.61 23.61 -2.39
N LEU A 175 6.03 22.56 -1.81
CA LEU A 175 6.02 22.38 -0.36
C LEU A 175 7.43 22.13 0.20
N PHE A 176 8.24 21.33 -0.50
CA PHE A 176 9.56 20.90 -0.01
C PHE A 176 10.74 21.73 -0.52
N LEU A 177 10.62 22.44 -1.65
CA LEU A 177 11.67 23.29 -2.18
C LEU A 177 11.30 24.77 -2.04
N PRO A 178 12.13 25.59 -1.37
CA PRO A 178 11.95 27.04 -1.34
C PRO A 178 11.91 27.62 -2.75
N ASP A 179 11.02 28.59 -3.00
CA ASP A 179 10.84 29.23 -4.30
C ASP A 179 12.17 29.76 -4.88
N LYS A 180 13.04 30.30 -4.01
CA LYS A 180 14.37 30.82 -4.39
C LYS A 180 15.28 29.76 -5.01
N ILE A 181 15.16 28.51 -4.58
CA ILE A 181 15.95 27.38 -5.08
C ILE A 181 15.36 26.91 -6.42
N LEU A 182 14.03 26.76 -6.49
CA LEU A 182 13.32 26.38 -7.72
C LEU A 182 13.56 27.35 -8.88
N LEU A 183 13.59 28.66 -8.59
CA LEU A 183 13.80 29.70 -9.60
C LEU A 183 15.21 29.70 -10.22
N ASN A 184 16.20 29.21 -9.48
CA ASN A 184 17.60 29.18 -9.91
C ASN A 184 18.02 27.84 -10.49
N LEU A 185 17.16 26.81 -10.38
CA LEU A 185 17.42 25.49 -10.95
C LEU A 185 17.12 25.49 -12.45
N HIS A 186 18.03 24.88 -13.22
CA HIS A 186 17.81 24.67 -14.65
C HIS A 186 16.52 23.84 -14.89
N PRO A 187 15.69 24.18 -15.89
CA PRO A 187 14.42 23.48 -16.16
C PRO A 187 14.54 21.96 -16.31
N ALA A 188 15.68 21.48 -16.83
CA ALA A 188 15.94 20.04 -16.92
C ALA A 188 16.02 19.36 -15.53
N VAL A 189 16.63 20.03 -14.54
CA VAL A 189 16.79 19.48 -13.19
C VAL A 189 15.45 19.46 -12.46
N THR A 190 14.68 20.54 -12.54
CA THR A 190 13.32 20.58 -11.96
C THR A 190 12.43 19.52 -12.59
N THR A 191 12.51 19.34 -13.91
CA THR A 191 11.78 18.27 -14.61
C THR A 191 12.20 16.87 -14.13
N LEU A 192 13.49 16.62 -13.95
CA LEU A 192 13.98 15.34 -13.43
C LEU A 192 13.38 15.04 -12.05
N ILE A 193 13.34 16.04 -11.16
CA ILE A 193 12.75 15.88 -9.83
C ILE A 193 11.23 15.62 -9.96
N CYS A 194 10.51 16.36 -10.81
CA CYS A 194 9.09 16.11 -11.10
C CYS A 194 8.83 14.66 -11.52
N ILE A 195 9.67 14.12 -12.41
CA ILE A 195 9.54 12.76 -12.93
C ILE A 195 9.74 11.73 -11.81
N VAL A 196 10.72 11.94 -10.92
CA VAL A 196 10.96 11.04 -9.78
C VAL A 196 9.73 10.99 -8.87
N PHE A 197 9.17 12.14 -8.50
CA PHE A 197 7.94 12.20 -7.70
C PHE A 197 6.75 11.58 -8.43
N PHE A 198 6.57 11.88 -9.71
CA PHE A 198 5.51 11.32 -10.53
C PHE A 198 5.57 9.79 -10.57
N LEU A 199 6.75 9.22 -10.87
CA LEU A 199 6.94 7.77 -10.91
C LEU A 199 6.73 7.14 -9.54
N TYR A 200 7.17 7.79 -8.46
CA TYR A 200 6.94 7.33 -7.10
C TYR A 200 5.44 7.25 -6.80
N GLU A 201 4.70 8.32 -7.02
CA GLU A 201 3.24 8.41 -6.79
C GLU A 201 2.46 7.39 -7.62
N VAL A 202 2.75 7.29 -8.92
CA VAL A 202 2.08 6.29 -9.77
C VAL A 202 2.39 4.86 -9.30
N SER A 203 3.62 4.60 -8.82
CA SER A 203 4.03 3.27 -8.33
C SER A 203 3.39 2.90 -6.99
N THR A 204 3.30 3.82 -6.03
CA THR A 204 2.63 3.57 -4.73
C THR A 204 1.13 3.34 -4.92
N LEU A 205 0.53 4.05 -5.86
CA LEU A 205 -0.85 3.88 -6.23
C LEU A 205 -1.11 2.54 -6.95
N GLU A 206 -0.25 2.13 -7.89
CA GLU A 206 -0.31 0.79 -8.52
C GLU A 206 -0.18 -0.32 -7.47
N LEU A 207 0.72 -0.15 -6.49
CA LEU A 207 0.87 -1.07 -5.36
C LEU A 207 -0.43 -1.19 -4.53
N LEU A 208 -1.06 -0.05 -4.20
CA LEU A 208 -2.32 -0.03 -3.46
C LEU A 208 -3.45 -0.75 -4.22
N MET A 209 -3.50 -0.56 -5.54
CA MET A 209 -4.47 -1.23 -6.40
C MET A 209 -4.26 -2.75 -6.43
N GLN A 210 -3.01 -3.21 -6.55
CA GLN A 210 -2.68 -4.64 -6.51
C GLN A 210 -3.05 -5.28 -5.16
N TYR A 211 -2.76 -4.59 -4.05
CA TYR A 211 -3.11 -5.07 -2.71
C TYR A 211 -4.62 -5.24 -2.54
N LYS A 212 -5.40 -4.22 -2.92
CA LYS A 212 -6.87 -4.26 -2.82
C LYS A 212 -7.49 -5.33 -3.73
N SER A 213 -6.94 -5.53 -4.93
CA SER A 213 -7.37 -6.59 -5.85
C SER A 213 -7.14 -7.99 -5.26
N LYS A 214 -5.99 -8.24 -4.65
CA LYS A 214 -5.71 -9.52 -3.97
C LYS A 214 -6.68 -9.79 -2.82
N ARG A 215 -6.93 -8.79 -1.97
CA ARG A 215 -7.86 -8.92 -0.83
C ARG A 215 -9.31 -9.19 -1.26
N LEU A 216 -9.75 -8.62 -2.39
CA LEU A 216 -11.09 -8.90 -2.91
C LEU A 216 -11.23 -10.33 -3.41
N LYS A 217 -10.17 -10.89 -4.01
CA LYS A 217 -10.17 -12.29 -4.46
C LYS A 217 -10.20 -13.27 -3.30
N SER A 218 -9.49 -12.99 -2.20
CA SER A 218 -9.48 -13.87 -1.01
C SER A 218 -10.79 -13.85 -0.23
N VAL A 219 -11.58 -12.77 -0.30
CA VAL A 219 -12.91 -12.71 0.35
C VAL A 219 -14.00 -13.43 -0.46
N GLN A 220 -13.76 -13.65 -1.76
CA GLN A 220 -14.73 -14.32 -2.66
C GLN A 220 -14.46 -15.82 -2.83
N SER A 221 -13.28 -16.30 -2.43
CA SER A 221 -12.89 -17.72 -2.41
C SER A 221 -13.25 -18.36 -1.09
#